data_AF-A0A2E6FC88-F1
#
_entry.id   AF-A0A2E6FC88-F1
#
_cell.length_a   1.000
_cell.length_b   1.000
_cell.length_c   1.000
_cell.angle_alpha   90.00
_cell.angle_beta   90.00
_cell.angle_gamma   90.00
#
_symmetry.space_group_name_H-M   'P 1'
#
loop_
_entity.id
_entity.type
_entity.pdbx_description
1 polymer ?
#
loop_
_entity_poly.entity_id
_entity_poly.type
_entity_poly.pdbx_seq_one_letter_code
_entity_poly.pdbx_strand_id
1 'polypeptide(L)'
;MTDVVLDEGCELCEAARFTHWYYEDQVCWVADCEACSTPMVVWKSHGTEPETGEVDWMLARLTEAGMHRFGEGIGSVDRTMRQVPDHFHAHLRDPHWLARRWTEPPSKYSGVGGARQLVK
;
A
#
# COMPACT_ATOMS: atom_id res chain seq x y z
N MET A 1 6.58 19.72 -11.06
CA MET A 1 7.13 18.44 -10.59
C MET A 1 7.47 18.68 -9.14
N THR A 2 6.76 18.04 -8.21
CA THR A 2 7.11 18.11 -6.79
C THR A 2 8.37 17.30 -6.60
N ASP A 3 9.39 17.88 -5.99
CA ASP A 3 10.61 17.14 -5.68
C ASP A 3 10.28 16.07 -4.63
N VAL A 4 10.53 14.80 -4.96
CA VAL A 4 10.34 13.68 -4.06
C VAL A 4 11.50 13.65 -3.07
N VAL A 5 11.21 13.73 -1.77
CA VAL A 5 12.21 13.53 -0.72
C VAL A 5 12.34 12.04 -0.45
N LEU A 6 13.57 11.53 -0.36
CA LEU A 6 13.84 10.11 -0.08
C LEU A 6 14.78 9.99 1.13
N ASP A 7 14.60 8.91 1.90
CA ASP A 7 15.54 8.46 2.93
C ASP A 7 16.10 7.09 2.53
N GLU A 8 17.42 6.98 2.41
CA GLU A 8 18.12 5.74 2.05
C GLU A 8 17.94 4.63 3.10
N GLY A 9 17.61 4.98 4.35
CA GLY A 9 17.32 4.05 5.44
C GLY A 9 15.87 3.56 5.49
N CYS A 10 14.98 4.07 4.63
CA CYS A 10 13.55 3.79 4.68
C CYS A 10 13.14 2.72 3.65
N GLU A 11 12.61 1.59 4.14
CA GLU A 11 12.12 0.49 3.28
C GLU A 11 10.96 0.92 2.34
N LEU A 12 10.18 1.93 2.74
CA LEU A 12 9.10 2.48 1.93
C LEU A 12 9.60 3.44 0.84
N CYS A 13 10.73 4.11 1.05
CA CYS A 13 11.43 4.88 0.00
C CYS A 13 12.07 3.97 -1.04
N GLU A 14 12.63 2.82 -0.63
CA GLU A 14 13.18 1.82 -1.56
C GLU A 14 12.12 1.31 -2.54
N ALA A 15 10.87 1.20 -2.08
CA ALA A 15 9.71 0.79 -2.88
C ALA A 15 9.97 -0.54 -3.61
N ALA A 16 10.54 -1.50 -2.89
CA ALA A 16 10.97 -2.78 -3.45
C ALA A 16 9.77 -3.62 -3.94
N ARG A 17 9.90 -4.18 -5.15
CA ARG A 17 8.78 -4.79 -5.89
C ARG A 17 8.72 -6.30 -5.68
N PHE A 18 8.31 -6.73 -4.49
CA PHE A 18 8.19 -8.17 -4.14
C PHE A 18 6.75 -8.69 -4.13
N THR A 19 5.79 -7.86 -3.75
CA THR A 19 4.37 -8.21 -3.65
C THR A 19 3.58 -7.73 -4.86
N HIS A 20 2.28 -8.02 -4.91
CA HIS A 20 1.41 -7.54 -5.98
C HIS A 20 1.21 -6.01 -5.91
N TRP A 21 1.42 -5.32 -7.03
CA TRP A 21 1.26 -3.86 -7.16
C TRP A 21 0.01 -3.52 -7.98
N TYR A 22 -0.89 -2.75 -7.36
CA TYR A 22 -2.16 -2.32 -7.95
C TYR A 22 -1.99 -1.07 -8.80
N TYR A 23 -1.19 -0.10 -8.33
CA TYR A 23 -1.13 1.24 -8.88
C TYR A 23 0.21 1.92 -8.55
N GLU A 24 0.63 2.84 -9.41
CA GLU A 24 1.77 3.73 -9.18
C GLU A 24 1.61 5.00 -10.04
N ASP A 25 1.87 6.16 -9.46
CA ASP A 25 1.95 7.44 -10.19
C ASP A 25 3.03 8.36 -9.60
N GLN A 26 2.93 9.68 -9.77
CA GLN A 26 3.92 10.61 -9.22
C GLN A 26 3.76 10.89 -7.72
N VAL A 27 2.60 10.61 -7.14
CA VAL A 27 2.28 10.89 -5.73
C VAL A 27 2.49 9.65 -4.86
N CYS A 28 2.10 8.47 -5.33
CA CYS A 28 2.05 7.28 -4.50
C CYS A 28 2.26 5.99 -5.28
N TRP A 29 2.40 4.90 -4.53
CA TRP A 29 2.26 3.55 -5.03
C TRP A 29 1.31 2.76 -4.12
N VAL A 30 0.62 1.77 -4.69
CA VAL A 30 -0.31 0.88 -3.98
C VAL A 30 0.07 -0.57 -4.24
N ALA A 31 0.36 -1.31 -3.18
CA ALA A 31 0.76 -2.71 -3.25
C ALA A 31 0.20 -3.51 -2.07
N ASP A 32 0.22 -4.83 -2.16
CA ASP A 32 0.01 -5.68 -0.98
C ASP A 32 1.15 -5.46 0.02
N CYS A 33 0.81 -5.16 1.28
CA CYS A 33 1.76 -5.16 2.38
C CYS A 33 2.24 -6.59 2.64
N GLU A 34 3.56 -6.80 2.69
CA GLU A 34 4.17 -8.10 3.02
C GLU A 34 3.72 -8.61 4.39
N ALA A 35 3.67 -7.73 5.39
CA ALA A 35 3.38 -8.12 6.77
C ALA A 35 1.88 -8.29 7.07
N CYS A 36 1.00 -7.61 6.33
CA CYS A 36 -0.46 -7.64 6.60
C CYS A 36 -1.25 -8.44 5.56
N SER A 37 -0.67 -8.73 4.39
CA SER A 37 -1.37 -9.33 3.25
C SER A 37 -2.60 -8.54 2.79
N THR A 38 -2.64 -7.23 3.02
CA THR A 38 -3.72 -6.33 2.59
C THR A 38 -3.14 -5.17 1.75
N PRO A 39 -3.95 -4.51 0.90
CA PRO A 39 -3.50 -3.36 0.14
C PRO A 39 -3.02 -2.25 1.07
N MET A 40 -1.92 -1.62 0.69
CA MET A 40 -1.28 -0.49 1.35
C MET A 40 -0.94 0.56 0.29
N VAL A 41 -1.29 1.82 0.58
CA VAL A 41 -0.82 2.97 -0.18
C VAL A 41 0.31 3.63 0.58
N VAL A 42 1.32 4.09 -0.14
CA VAL A 42 2.48 4.78 0.41
C VAL A 42 2.73 6.04 -0.40
N TRP A 43 2.95 7.15 0.30
CA TRP A 43 3.35 8.40 -0.33
C TRP A 43 4.76 8.27 -0.90
N LYS A 44 5.03 8.75 -2.11
CA LYS A 44 6.36 8.61 -2.70
C LYS A 44 7.41 9.43 -1.98
N SER A 45 7.05 10.61 -1.48
CA SER A 45 7.94 11.39 -0.65
C SER A 45 8.01 10.81 0.76
N HIS A 46 9.20 10.85 1.34
CA HIS A 46 9.41 10.56 2.74
C HIS A 46 8.79 11.68 3.61
N GLY A 47 8.33 11.31 4.80
CA GLY A 47 7.64 12.17 5.73
C GLY A 47 6.21 11.71 6.02
N THR A 48 5.59 12.35 7.02
CA THR A 48 4.28 11.95 7.56
C THR A 48 3.14 12.92 7.24
N GLU A 49 3.46 14.05 6.61
CA GLU A 49 2.55 15.16 6.33
C GLU A 49 2.42 15.45 4.83
N PRO A 50 1.83 14.53 4.02
CA PRO A 50 1.46 14.85 2.65
C PRO A 50 0.45 16.00 2.60
N GLU A 51 0.38 16.70 1.47
CA GLU A 51 -0.65 17.72 1.27
C GLU A 51 -2.05 17.07 1.31
N THR A 52 -3.07 17.81 1.79
CA THR A 52 -4.43 17.25 1.92
C THR A 52 -4.96 16.65 0.61
N GLY A 53 -4.66 17.26 -0.54
CA GLY A 53 -5.04 16.73 -1.85
C GLY A 53 -4.33 15.41 -2.21
N GLU A 54 -3.08 15.24 -1.77
CA GLU A 54 -2.35 13.98 -1.94
C GLU A 54 -2.91 12.89 -1.02
N VAL A 55 -3.28 13.24 0.22
CA VAL A 55 -3.93 12.30 1.14
C VAL A 55 -5.23 11.78 0.53
N ASP A 56 -6.11 12.65 0.07
CA ASP A 56 -7.38 12.26 -0.54
C ASP A 56 -7.16 11.39 -1.78
N TRP A 57 -6.19 11.74 -2.62
CA TRP A 57 -5.80 10.96 -3.79
C TRP A 57 -5.32 9.55 -3.42
N MET A 58 -4.40 9.45 -2.47
CA MET A 58 -3.88 8.18 -1.98
C MET A 58 -4.97 7.28 -1.40
N LEU A 59 -5.88 7.85 -0.61
CA LEU A 59 -7.00 7.09 -0.03
C LEU A 59 -7.99 6.61 -1.08
N ALA A 60 -8.21 7.39 -2.16
CA ALA A 60 -8.99 6.94 -3.31
C ALA A 60 -8.32 5.76 -4.02
N ARG A 61 -7.02 5.85 -4.34
CA ARG A 61 -6.26 4.74 -4.97
C ARG A 61 -6.24 3.48 -4.09
N LEU A 62 -6.08 3.65 -2.77
CA LEU A 62 -6.14 2.56 -1.81
C LEU A 62 -7.50 1.85 -1.82
N THR A 63 -8.58 2.64 -1.86
CA THR A 63 -9.96 2.11 -1.89
C THR A 63 -10.21 1.31 -3.16
N GLU A 64 -9.76 1.79 -4.33
CA GLU A 64 -9.85 1.06 -5.59
C GLU A 64 -9.13 -0.30 -5.55
N ALA A 65 -7.89 -0.32 -5.04
CA ALA A 65 -7.13 -1.56 -4.84
C ALA A 65 -7.85 -2.53 -3.88
N GLY A 66 -8.46 -1.98 -2.84
CA GLY A 66 -9.37 -2.66 -1.93
C GLY A 66 -10.53 -3.34 -2.61
N MET A 67 -11.29 -2.60 -3.39
CA MET A 67 -12.44 -3.09 -4.14
C MET A 67 -12.02 -4.20 -5.11
N HIS A 68 -10.88 -4.04 -5.78
CA HIS A 68 -10.33 -5.08 -6.65
C HIS A 68 -9.98 -6.36 -5.87
N ARG A 69 -9.50 -6.24 -4.63
CA ARG A 69 -9.08 -7.39 -3.83
C ARG A 69 -10.23 -8.09 -3.11
N PHE A 70 -11.15 -7.32 -2.53
CA PHE A 70 -12.12 -7.80 -1.57
C PHE A 70 -13.58 -7.61 -2.00
N GLY A 71 -13.83 -6.82 -3.05
CA GLY A 71 -15.16 -6.39 -3.46
C GLY A 71 -15.57 -5.04 -2.86
N GLU A 72 -16.64 -4.45 -3.40
CA GLU A 72 -17.16 -3.16 -2.98
C GLU A 72 -17.66 -3.18 -1.52
N GLY A 73 -17.36 -2.12 -0.77
CA GLY A 73 -17.81 -1.95 0.62
C GLY A 73 -17.11 -2.83 1.65
N ILE A 74 -16.08 -3.59 1.26
CA ILE A 74 -15.33 -4.45 2.16
C ILE A 74 -14.07 -3.75 2.69
N GLY A 75 -13.99 -3.65 4.01
CA GLY A 75 -12.82 -3.19 4.75
C GLY A 75 -12.87 -1.72 5.19
N SER A 76 -11.86 -1.31 5.94
CA SER A 76 -11.71 0.06 6.45
C SER A 76 -10.27 0.53 6.31
N VAL A 77 -10.11 1.85 6.12
CA VAL A 77 -8.80 2.48 6.06
C VAL A 77 -8.20 2.58 7.47
N ASP A 78 -6.98 2.06 7.63
CA ASP A 78 -6.13 2.24 8.81
C ASP A 78 -4.90 3.06 8.43
N ARG A 79 -4.81 4.28 8.96
CA ARG A 79 -3.70 5.22 8.75
C ARG A 79 -2.62 5.14 9.83
N THR A 80 -2.70 4.16 10.73
CA THR A 80 -1.74 4.03 11.81
C THR A 80 -0.41 3.48 11.26
N MET A 81 0.60 4.34 11.19
CA MET A 81 1.96 4.00 10.76
C MET A 81 2.70 3.30 11.91
N ARG A 82 2.80 1.97 11.89
CA ARG A 82 3.36 1.19 13.01
C ARG A 82 4.82 0.82 12.83
N GLN A 83 5.18 0.16 11.73
CA GLN A 83 6.56 -0.32 11.51
C GLN A 83 7.46 0.80 10.98
N VAL A 84 6.94 1.63 10.09
CA VAL A 84 7.64 2.79 9.52
C VAL A 84 6.88 4.07 9.91
N PRO A 85 7.02 4.53 11.17
CA PRO A 85 6.20 5.61 11.72
C PRO A 85 6.51 6.99 11.13
N ASP A 86 7.63 7.16 10.43
CA ASP A 86 8.13 8.41 9.83
C ASP A 86 7.80 8.54 8.33
N HIS A 87 7.16 7.55 7.72
CA HIS A 87 6.78 7.58 6.30
C HIS A 87 5.28 7.29 6.14
N PHE A 88 4.55 8.26 5.58
CA PHE A 88 3.12 8.17 5.34
C PHE A 88 2.73 6.93 4.54
N HIS A 89 1.93 6.09 5.18
CA HIS A 89 1.27 4.97 4.54
C HIS A 89 -0.07 4.66 5.22
N ALA A 90 -0.97 4.04 4.48
CA ALA A 90 -2.25 3.58 5.00
C ALA A 90 -2.60 2.21 4.42
N HIS A 91 -3.33 1.40 5.20
CA HIS A 91 -3.78 0.08 4.80
C HIS A 91 -5.29 0.05 4.63
N LEU A 92 -5.79 -0.76 3.71
CA LEU A 92 -7.19 -1.15 3.70
C LEU A 92 -7.34 -2.54 4.31
N ARG A 93 -7.97 -2.62 5.49
CA ARG A 93 -8.09 -3.87 6.24
C ARG A 93 -9.49 -4.44 6.09
N ASP A 94 -9.62 -5.63 5.48
CA ASP A 94 -10.87 -6.40 5.49
C ASP A 94 -11.11 -7.02 6.88
N PRO A 95 -12.34 -7.44 7.24
CA PRO A 95 -12.62 -8.02 8.56
C PRO A 95 -11.76 -9.24 8.95
N HIS A 96 -11.16 -9.94 7.97
CA HIS A 96 -10.33 -11.12 8.21
C HIS A 96 -8.82 -10.83 8.16
N TRP A 97 -8.39 -9.56 8.09
CA TRP A 97 -6.99 -9.19 7.88
C TRP A 97 -6.02 -9.83 8.89
N LEU A 98 -6.41 -9.92 10.17
CA LEU A 98 -5.60 -10.55 11.22
C LEU A 98 -5.35 -12.03 10.95
N ALA A 99 -6.35 -12.76 10.47
CA ALA A 99 -6.21 -14.17 10.15
C ALA A 99 -5.35 -14.36 8.90
N ARG A 100 -5.61 -13.58 7.84
CA ARG A 100 -4.88 -13.65 6.55
C ARG A 100 -3.38 -13.47 6.71
N ARG A 101 -2.96 -12.58 7.60
CA ARG A 101 -1.55 -12.36 7.96
C ARG A 101 -0.80 -13.66 8.27
N TRP A 102 -1.47 -14.66 8.84
CA TRP A 102 -0.85 -15.93 9.25
C TRP A 102 -1.14 -17.09 8.32
N THR A 103 -2.20 -17.00 7.52
CA THR A 103 -2.72 -18.15 6.75
C THR A 103 -2.51 -18.03 5.25
N GLU A 104 -2.34 -16.82 4.71
CA GLU A 104 -2.17 -16.63 3.26
C GLU A 104 -0.69 -16.55 2.88
N PRO A 105 -0.25 -17.28 1.84
CA PRO A 105 1.03 -17.01 1.19
C PRO A 105 1.09 -15.56 0.70
N PRO A 106 2.27 -14.92 0.70
CA PRO A 106 2.45 -13.61 0.10
C PRO A 106 2.00 -13.59 -1.36
N SER A 107 1.50 -12.45 -1.83
CA SER A 107 1.43 -12.23 -3.27
C SER A 107 2.83 -12.00 -3.83
N LYS A 108 3.00 -12.27 -5.12
CA LYS A 108 4.23 -11.96 -5.85
C LYS A 108 4.03 -10.78 -6.78
N TYR A 109 5.11 -10.06 -7.04
CA TYR A 109 5.14 -9.03 -8.05
C TYR A 109 4.95 -9.62 -9.45
N SER A 110 4.11 -8.95 -10.24
CA SER A 110 3.69 -9.38 -11.57
C SER A 110 3.54 -8.20 -12.54
N GLY A 111 4.19 -7.06 -12.24
CA GLY A 111 3.94 -5.79 -12.90
C GLY A 111 2.83 -4.98 -12.22
N VAL A 112 2.91 -3.64 -12.34
CA VAL A 112 1.89 -2.71 -11.86
C VAL A 112 0.60 -2.90 -12.64
N GLY A 113 -0.52 -3.11 -11.93
CA GLY A 113 -1.82 -3.39 -12.54
C GLY A 113 -1.94 -4.79 -13.17
N GLY A 114 -0.95 -5.66 -12.96
CA GLY A 114 -1.00 -7.05 -13.41
C GLY A 114 -2.03 -7.88 -12.65
N ALA A 115 -2.16 -9.16 -12.99
CA ALA A 115 -3.02 -10.07 -12.21
C ALA A 115 -2.37 -10.43 -10.87
N ARG A 116 -3.10 -10.27 -9.76
CA ARG A 116 -2.64 -10.72 -8.44
C ARG A 116 -2.41 -12.23 -8.42
N GLN A 117 -1.20 -12.65 -8.06
CA GLN A 117 -0.83 -14.07 -7.94
C GLN A 117 -0.15 -14.31 -6.59
N LEU A 118 -0.36 -15.50 -6.02
CA LEU A 118 0.33 -15.93 -4.80
C LEU A 118 1.68 -16.59 -5.14
N VAL A 119 2.62 -16.51 -4.21
CA VAL A 119 3.80 -17.38 -4.21
C VAL A 119 3.33 -18.83 -4.08
N LYS A 120 3.95 -19.73 -4.86
CA LYS A 120 3.65 -21.17 -4.86
C LYS A 120 4.42 -21.89 -3.77
#